data_AF-A0A142JHW3-F1
#
_entry.id   AF-A0A142JHW3-F1
#
_cell.length_a   1.000
_cell.length_b   1.000
_cell.length_c   1.000
_cell.angle_alpha   90.00
_cell.angle_beta   90.00
_cell.angle_gamma   90.00
#
_symmetry.space_group_name_H-M   'P 1'
#
loop_
_entity.id
_entity.type
_entity.pdbx_description
1 polymer ?
#
loop_
_entity_poly.entity_id
_entity_poly.type
_entity_poly.pdbx_seq_one_letter_code
_entity_poly.pdbx_strand_id
1 'polypeptide(L)'
;MNIREIWYEPHPVSPQRKAELRAMGVQVVDAVFKPEGYENPPLRNAEGLWADGPTIAEFIAAGYPPTEYPPHGYAPRSTAEEIASAIAAASAIAPEGGQRPDGSAAGVQIDGQGLGAIHGDKPADTNGDGKLGIEEIRIALTAKGINFDPKAKKADLQALLDAANKPQS
;
A
#
# COMPACT_ATOMS: atom_id res chain seq x y z
N MET A 1 -8.85 -10.79 -21.59
CA MET A 1 -9.78 -9.64 -21.59
C MET A 1 -9.15 -8.49 -20.84
N ASN A 2 -8.75 -7.41 -21.51
CA ASN A 2 -8.35 -6.18 -20.83
C ASN A 2 -9.60 -5.31 -20.69
N ILE A 3 -10.28 -5.44 -19.55
CA ILE A 3 -11.41 -4.57 -19.19
C ILE A 3 -10.85 -3.16 -18.92
N ARG A 4 -11.19 -2.21 -19.80
CA ARG A 4 -10.89 -0.78 -19.63
C ARG A 4 -12.15 -0.08 -19.12
N GLU A 5 -12.01 0.78 -18.13
CA GLU A 5 -13.12 1.59 -17.59
C GLU A 5 -13.71 2.46 -18.70
N ILE A 6 -15.05 2.52 -18.83
CA ILE A 6 -15.70 3.30 -19.89
C ILE A 6 -15.94 4.74 -19.41
N TRP A 7 -15.50 5.71 -20.21
CA TRP A 7 -15.67 7.14 -19.99
C TRP A 7 -16.55 7.75 -21.07
N TYR A 8 -17.68 8.34 -20.71
CA TYR A 8 -18.62 8.95 -21.66
C TYR A 8 -18.36 10.45 -21.86
N GLU A 9 -18.03 10.89 -23.07
CA GLU A 9 -17.92 12.33 -23.42
C GLU A 9 -18.68 12.63 -24.72
N PRO A 10 -19.27 13.83 -24.87
CA PRO A 10 -19.92 14.22 -26.13
C PRO A 10 -18.88 14.39 -27.25
N HIS A 11 -19.04 13.67 -28.38
CA HIS A 11 -18.16 13.82 -29.54
C HIS A 11 -18.51 15.07 -30.37
N PRO A 12 -17.53 15.78 -30.98
CA PRO A 12 -16.14 15.39 -31.18
C PRO A 12 -15.25 15.57 -29.94
N VAL A 13 -14.59 14.49 -29.52
CA VAL A 13 -13.55 14.54 -28.49
C VAL A 13 -12.22 14.88 -29.16
N SER A 14 -11.58 15.94 -28.70
CA SER A 14 -10.27 16.36 -29.20
C SER A 14 -9.23 15.23 -29.10
N PRO A 15 -8.31 15.11 -30.06
CA PRO A 15 -7.26 14.07 -30.04
C PRO A 15 -6.40 14.12 -28.76
N GLN A 16 -6.15 15.31 -28.21
CA GLN A 16 -5.46 15.51 -26.94
C GLN A 16 -6.21 14.82 -25.78
N ARG A 17 -7.52 15.10 -25.66
CA ARG A 17 -8.38 14.58 -24.60
C ARG A 17 -8.53 13.06 -24.68
N LYS A 18 -8.67 12.52 -25.90
CA LYS A 18 -8.67 11.07 -26.14
C LYS A 18 -7.34 10.41 -25.78
N ALA A 19 -6.22 11.08 -26.03
CA ALA A 19 -4.90 10.59 -25.65
C ALA A 19 -4.70 10.57 -24.13
N GLU A 20 -5.15 11.62 -23.42
CA GLU A 20 -5.12 11.68 -21.95
C GLU A 20 -6.00 10.59 -21.33
N LEU A 21 -7.26 10.46 -21.77
CA LEU A 21 -8.18 9.44 -21.28
C LEU A 21 -7.65 8.02 -21.57
N ARG A 22 -7.07 7.79 -22.75
CA ARG A 22 -6.42 6.50 -23.07
C ARG A 22 -5.14 6.28 -22.25
N ALA A 23 -4.38 7.31 -21.92
CA ALA A 23 -3.20 7.24 -21.06
C ALA A 23 -3.58 6.92 -19.61
N MET A 24 -4.72 7.42 -19.14
CA MET A 24 -5.34 7.06 -17.85
C MET A 24 -5.97 5.65 -17.86
N GLY A 25 -5.90 4.93 -18.99
CA GLY A 25 -6.38 3.55 -19.11
C GLY A 25 -7.88 3.40 -19.38
N VAL A 26 -8.61 4.50 -19.62
CA VAL A 26 -10.05 4.46 -19.87
C VAL A 26 -10.39 4.41 -21.37
N GLN A 27 -11.52 3.78 -21.70
CA GLN A 27 -12.09 3.74 -23.03
C GLN A 27 -13.11 4.87 -23.19
N VAL A 28 -12.80 5.85 -24.04
CA VAL A 28 -13.72 6.94 -24.36
C VAL A 28 -14.83 6.43 -25.27
N VAL A 29 -16.07 6.57 -24.82
CA VAL A 29 -17.30 6.25 -25.54
C VAL A 29 -18.12 7.54 -25.67
N ASP A 30 -18.92 7.64 -26.73
CA ASP A 30 -19.76 8.81 -26.94
C ASP A 30 -20.91 8.89 -25.91
N ALA A 31 -21.22 10.10 -25.46
CA ALA A 31 -22.26 10.36 -24.46
C ALA A 31 -23.67 9.91 -24.88
N VAL A 32 -23.95 9.70 -26.18
CA VAL A 32 -25.21 9.10 -26.65
C VAL A 32 -25.39 7.66 -26.16
N PHE A 33 -24.28 6.95 -25.88
CA PHE A 33 -24.30 5.60 -25.31
C PHE A 33 -24.29 5.58 -23.77
N LYS A 34 -24.33 6.75 -23.13
CA LYS A 34 -24.39 6.89 -21.69
C LYS A 34 -25.77 6.43 -21.20
N PRO A 35 -25.86 5.43 -20.30
CA PRO A 35 -27.13 5.09 -19.69
C PRO A 35 -27.69 6.27 -18.89
N GLU A 36 -29.01 6.44 -18.89
CA GLU A 36 -29.66 7.44 -18.05
C GLU A 36 -29.36 7.16 -16.58
N GLY A 37 -28.87 8.17 -15.85
CA GLY A 37 -28.44 8.02 -14.45
C GLY A 37 -27.00 7.51 -14.24
N TYR A 38 -26.24 7.20 -15.30
CA TYR A 38 -24.81 6.89 -15.16
C TYR A 38 -24.01 8.18 -14.90
N GLU A 39 -23.00 8.14 -14.03
CA GLU A 39 -22.04 9.22 -13.86
C GLU A 39 -20.63 8.65 -14.10
N ASN A 40 -19.79 9.39 -14.82
CA ASN A 40 -18.45 8.91 -15.10
C ASN A 40 -17.66 8.83 -13.79
N PRO A 41 -17.04 7.69 -13.46
CA PRO A 41 -16.26 7.56 -12.24
C PRO A 41 -15.07 8.53 -12.27
N PRO A 42 -14.60 9.07 -11.15
CA PRO A 42 -13.48 10.02 -11.13
C PRO A 42 -12.26 9.44 -11.85
N LEU A 43 -11.63 10.27 -12.69
CA LEU A 43 -10.43 9.85 -13.42
C LEU A 43 -9.33 9.48 -12.45
N ARG A 44 -8.69 8.35 -12.72
CA ARG A 44 -7.43 7.98 -12.09
C ARG A 44 -6.35 8.95 -12.59
N ASN A 45 -5.48 9.40 -11.69
CA ASN A 45 -4.33 10.21 -12.04
C ASN A 45 -3.31 9.40 -12.87
N ALA A 46 -2.20 10.03 -13.30
CA ALA A 46 -1.17 9.37 -14.10
C ALA A 46 -0.55 8.11 -13.43
N GLU A 47 -0.66 8.00 -12.11
CA GLU A 47 -0.22 6.85 -11.32
C GLU A 47 -1.29 5.74 -11.21
N GLY A 48 -2.49 5.92 -11.77
CA GLY A 48 -3.61 4.99 -11.64
C GLY A 48 -4.40 5.11 -10.32
N LEU A 49 -4.09 6.13 -9.51
CA LEU A 49 -4.72 6.43 -8.23
C LEU A 49 -5.92 7.35 -8.41
N TRP A 50 -6.97 7.14 -7.63
CA TRP A 50 -8.18 7.95 -7.64
C TRP A 50 -7.86 9.31 -7.04
N ALA A 51 -8.09 10.39 -7.81
CA ALA A 51 -7.83 11.76 -7.36
C ALA A 51 -8.86 12.26 -6.35
N ASP A 52 -10.02 11.60 -6.25
CA ASP A 52 -11.13 11.98 -5.37
C ASP A 52 -11.11 11.19 -4.05
N GLY A 53 -9.93 11.06 -3.43
CA GLY A 53 -9.78 10.43 -2.13
C GLY A 53 -10.25 11.31 -0.97
N PRO A 54 -10.60 10.73 0.19
CA PRO A 54 -10.90 11.53 1.38
C PRO A 54 -9.70 12.38 1.79
N THR A 55 -9.97 13.50 2.46
CA THR A 55 -8.91 14.24 3.18
C THR A 55 -8.51 13.48 4.45
N ILE A 56 -7.33 13.77 5.03
CA ILE A 56 -6.94 13.09 6.27
C ILE A 56 -7.89 13.42 7.43
N ALA A 57 -8.47 14.62 7.43
CA ALA A 57 -9.50 15.03 8.39
C ALA A 57 -10.77 14.17 8.26
N GLU A 58 -11.26 13.94 7.04
CA GLU A 58 -12.39 13.04 6.79
C GLU A 58 -12.05 11.59 7.13
N PHE A 59 -10.83 11.14 6.86
CA PHE A 59 -10.38 9.79 7.16
C PHE A 59 -10.39 9.51 8.67
N ILE A 60 -9.91 10.48 9.47
CA ILE A 60 -9.99 10.45 10.93
C ILE A 60 -11.43 10.55 11.42
N ALA A 61 -12.24 11.44 10.82
CA ALA A 61 -13.65 11.62 11.19
C ALA A 61 -14.48 10.35 10.90
N ALA A 62 -14.12 9.59 9.88
CA ALA A 62 -14.69 8.27 9.57
C ALA A 62 -14.20 7.17 10.52
N GLY A 63 -13.29 7.48 11.46
CA GLY A 63 -12.77 6.57 12.48
C GLY A 63 -11.57 5.74 12.05
N TYR A 64 -10.93 6.05 10.93
CA TYR A 64 -9.71 5.37 10.47
C TYR A 64 -8.45 6.09 10.96
N PRO A 65 -7.39 5.34 11.29
CA PRO A 65 -6.17 5.93 11.82
C PRO A 65 -5.42 6.70 10.73
N PRO A 66 -4.87 7.89 11.02
CA PRO A 66 -4.16 8.70 10.03
C PRO A 66 -2.88 8.05 9.48
N THR A 67 -2.35 7.01 10.12
CA THR A 67 -1.25 6.18 9.61
C THR A 67 -1.64 5.28 8.43
N GLU A 68 -2.92 4.96 8.27
CA GLU A 68 -3.47 4.22 7.12
C GLU A 68 -3.88 5.17 5.98
N TYR A 69 -3.57 6.47 6.11
CA TYR A 69 -3.78 7.48 5.08
C TYR A 69 -2.54 7.59 4.17
N PRO A 70 -2.69 7.70 2.84
CA PRO A 70 -3.93 7.66 2.06
C PRO A 70 -4.44 6.22 1.85
N PRO A 71 -5.77 6.02 1.70
CA PRO A 71 -6.31 4.71 1.40
C PRO A 71 -5.72 4.15 0.10
N HIS A 72 -5.48 2.84 0.08
CA HIS A 72 -4.83 2.18 -1.06
C HIS A 72 -5.61 2.42 -2.36
N GLY A 73 -4.92 2.90 -3.40
CA GLY A 73 -5.55 3.23 -4.67
C GLY A 73 -6.05 4.68 -4.78
N TYR A 74 -5.89 5.52 -3.76
CA TYR A 74 -6.22 6.95 -3.77
C TYR A 74 -4.97 7.82 -3.66
N ALA A 75 -4.98 8.96 -4.34
CA ALA A 75 -3.95 9.98 -4.18
C ALA A 75 -4.18 10.76 -2.88
N PRO A 76 -3.12 11.12 -2.13
CA PRO A 76 -3.26 11.97 -0.96
C PRO A 76 -3.81 13.34 -1.38
N ARG A 77 -4.95 13.72 -0.80
CA ARG A 77 -5.61 15.02 -1.00
C ARG A 77 -5.19 16.07 0.01
N SER A 78 -4.74 15.64 1.19
CA SER A 78 -4.14 16.50 2.20
C SER A 78 -2.64 16.70 1.95
N THR A 79 -2.12 17.85 2.35
CA THR A 79 -0.68 18.14 2.26
C THR A 79 0.11 17.25 3.22
N ALA A 80 1.39 16.98 2.91
CA ALA A 80 2.25 16.18 3.78
C ALA A 80 2.33 16.74 5.22
N GLU A 81 2.23 18.07 5.37
CA GLU A 81 2.23 18.75 6.66
C GLU A 81 0.96 18.49 7.48
N GLU A 82 -0.21 18.49 6.83
CA GLU A 82 -1.47 18.08 7.46
C GLU A 82 -1.46 16.61 7.83
N ILE A 83 -0.89 15.76 6.96
CA ILE A 83 -0.77 14.32 7.22
C ILE A 83 0.09 14.07 8.47
N ALA A 84 1.27 14.69 8.52
CA ALA A 84 2.18 14.59 9.67
C ALA A 84 1.55 15.16 10.94
N SER A 85 0.86 16.30 10.84
CA SER A 85 0.17 16.92 11.98
C SER A 85 -0.94 16.03 12.53
N ALA A 86 -1.70 15.35 11.67
CA ALA A 86 -2.77 14.47 12.12
C ALA A 86 -2.24 13.15 12.68
N ILE A 87 -1.13 12.60 12.14
CA ILE A 87 -0.43 11.45 12.71
C ILE A 87 0.16 11.80 14.08
N ALA A 88 0.80 12.97 14.21
CA ALA A 88 1.36 13.47 15.46
C ALA A 88 0.24 13.74 16.48
N ALA A 89 -0.87 14.33 16.04
CA ALA A 89 -2.05 14.51 16.87
C ALA A 89 -2.58 13.15 17.32
N ALA A 90 -2.95 12.23 16.43
CA ALA A 90 -3.44 10.89 16.77
C ALA A 90 -2.51 10.08 17.69
N SER A 91 -1.19 10.28 17.57
CA SER A 91 -0.19 9.68 18.45
C SER A 91 -0.13 10.37 19.83
N ALA A 92 -0.45 11.67 19.91
CA ALA A 92 -0.49 12.46 21.15
C ALA A 92 -1.86 12.39 21.88
N ILE A 93 -2.97 12.28 21.15
CA ILE A 93 -4.31 11.97 21.69
C ILE A 93 -4.50 10.45 21.72
N ALA A 94 -3.78 9.79 22.63
CA ALA A 94 -4.27 8.52 23.17
C ALA A 94 -5.50 8.84 24.04
N PRO A 95 -6.72 8.42 23.70
CA PRO A 95 -7.84 8.60 24.60
C PRO A 95 -7.66 7.65 25.80
N GLU A 96 -7.50 8.26 26.96
CA GLU A 96 -8.05 7.75 28.21
C GLU A 96 -9.45 7.16 27.95
N GLY A 97 -9.54 5.84 27.90
CA GLY A 97 -10.78 5.12 28.16
C GLY A 97 -10.79 4.67 29.61
N GLY A 98 -11.52 5.37 30.49
CA GLY A 98 -11.96 4.82 31.79
C GLY A 98 -12.75 3.51 31.54
N GLN A 99 -12.65 2.46 32.36
CA GLN A 99 -13.05 2.34 33.77
C GLN A 99 -12.55 0.95 34.23
N ARG A 100 -11.89 0.75 35.36
CA ARG A 100 -12.47 0.68 36.73
C ARG A 100 -11.35 0.85 37.77
N PRO A 101 -11.55 1.67 38.82
CA PRO A 101 -10.80 1.54 40.04
C PRO A 101 -11.40 0.42 40.90
N ASP A 102 -10.52 -0.14 41.73
CA ASP A 102 -10.78 -1.02 42.87
C ASP A 102 -10.72 -2.54 42.64
N GLY A 103 -9.67 -3.12 43.22
CA GLY A 103 -9.74 -4.47 43.77
C GLY A 103 -8.93 -5.54 43.06
N SER A 104 -7.65 -5.65 43.47
CA SER A 104 -7.00 -6.94 43.74
C SER A 104 -6.73 -7.88 42.55
N ALA A 105 -5.46 -8.02 42.18
CA ALA A 105 -4.63 -9.15 42.60
C ALA A 105 -3.44 -9.39 41.66
N ALA A 106 -2.35 -9.83 42.28
CA ALA A 106 -1.22 -10.57 41.72
C ALA A 106 -0.25 -9.79 40.81
N GLY A 107 0.89 -9.45 41.41
CA GLY A 107 2.06 -9.04 40.67
C GLY A 107 2.58 -10.16 39.76
N VAL A 108 3.12 -9.73 38.64
CA VAL A 108 4.18 -10.45 37.94
C VAL A 108 5.23 -9.40 37.63
N GLN A 109 6.36 -9.50 38.33
CA GLN A 109 7.61 -8.89 37.88
C GLN A 109 7.96 -9.56 36.55
N ILE A 110 7.96 -8.81 35.46
CA ILE A 110 8.66 -9.20 34.24
C ILE A 110 9.91 -8.32 34.14
N ASP A 111 10.98 -8.84 34.73
CA ASP A 111 12.36 -8.46 34.46
C ASP A 111 12.62 -8.45 32.95
N GLY A 112 13.46 -7.50 32.52
CA GLY A 112 13.67 -7.16 31.13
C GLY A 112 13.98 -8.35 30.21
N GLN A 113 13.15 -8.52 29.18
CA GLN A 113 13.50 -9.32 28.00
C GLN A 113 12.77 -8.78 26.76
N GLY A 114 13.53 -8.14 25.86
CA GLY A 114 13.35 -8.17 24.40
C GLY A 114 11.98 -7.80 23.82
N LEU A 115 11.77 -6.52 23.53
CA LEU A 115 10.73 -6.08 22.62
C LEU A 115 11.18 -6.35 21.17
N GLY A 116 10.40 -7.15 20.42
CA GLY A 116 10.26 -6.93 18.97
C GLY A 116 10.69 -8.03 17.99
N ALA A 117 10.65 -9.31 18.35
CA ALA A 117 10.62 -10.39 17.34
C ALA A 117 9.17 -10.61 16.86
N ILE A 118 8.70 -9.74 15.96
CA ILE A 118 7.43 -9.92 15.24
C ILE A 118 7.67 -9.98 13.73
N HIS A 119 8.40 -11.00 13.28
CA HIS A 119 8.13 -11.64 12.00
C HIS A 119 8.33 -13.13 12.25
N GLY A 120 7.26 -13.88 12.03
CA GLY A 120 7.18 -15.29 12.35
C GLY A 120 8.38 -16.07 11.82
N ASP A 121 8.83 -17.02 12.63
CA ASP A 121 9.69 -18.10 12.22
C ASP A 121 9.14 -18.72 10.92
N LYS A 122 9.75 -18.36 9.80
CA LYS A 122 9.71 -19.13 8.58
C LYS A 122 11.17 -19.42 8.24
N PRO A 123 11.59 -20.69 8.27
CA PRO A 123 12.99 -21.04 8.11
C PRO A 123 13.48 -20.51 6.77
N ALA A 124 14.66 -19.91 6.76
CA ALA A 124 15.38 -19.62 5.53
C ALA A 124 15.42 -20.91 4.70
N ASP A 125 14.94 -20.86 3.45
CA ASP A 125 15.05 -21.95 2.49
C ASP A 125 16.53 -22.23 2.20
N THR A 126 17.11 -23.04 3.07
CA THR A 126 18.49 -23.55 3.00
C THR A 126 18.65 -24.62 1.91
N ASN A 127 17.56 -24.95 1.22
CA ASN A 127 17.42 -26.09 0.31
C ASN A 127 17.29 -25.70 -1.18
N GLY A 128 17.32 -24.41 -1.54
CA GLY A 128 17.48 -23.98 -2.94
C GLY A 128 16.32 -24.35 -3.89
N ASP A 129 15.15 -24.79 -3.39
CA ASP A 129 14.05 -25.32 -4.23
C ASP A 129 13.27 -24.23 -5.00
N GLY A 130 13.66 -22.95 -4.88
CA GLY A 130 13.06 -21.84 -5.64
C GLY A 130 11.58 -21.58 -5.30
N LYS A 131 11.04 -22.12 -4.21
CA LYS A 131 9.65 -21.94 -3.77
C LYS A 131 9.37 -20.61 -3.07
N LEU A 132 10.38 -19.79 -2.83
CA LEU A 132 10.20 -18.49 -2.19
C LEU A 132 9.50 -17.47 -3.11
N GLY A 133 8.67 -16.61 -2.51
CA GLY A 133 8.07 -15.46 -3.18
C GLY A 133 9.12 -14.38 -3.48
N ILE A 134 8.88 -13.53 -4.49
CA ILE A 134 9.84 -12.50 -4.90
C ILE A 134 10.16 -11.55 -3.74
N GLU A 135 9.16 -11.14 -2.96
CA GLU A 135 9.34 -10.31 -1.77
C GLU A 135 10.20 -10.99 -0.71
N GLU A 136 9.98 -12.28 -0.45
CA GLU A 136 10.77 -13.05 0.52
C GLU A 136 12.24 -13.14 0.11
N ILE A 137 12.50 -13.36 -1.18
CA ILE A 137 13.88 -13.42 -1.71
C ILE A 137 14.58 -12.06 -1.53
N ARG A 138 13.86 -10.95 -1.73
CA ARG A 138 14.40 -9.59 -1.51
C ARG A 138 14.71 -9.31 -0.05
N ILE A 139 13.87 -9.77 0.86
CA ILE A 139 14.09 -9.66 2.30
C ILE A 139 15.34 -10.46 2.68
N ALA A 140 15.47 -11.70 2.19
CA ALA A 140 16.63 -12.55 2.47
C ALA A 140 17.94 -11.98 1.91
N LEU A 141 17.92 -11.43 0.69
CA LEU A 141 19.08 -10.74 0.11
C LEU A 141 19.46 -9.48 0.89
N THR A 142 18.47 -8.66 1.28
CA THR A 142 18.69 -7.46 2.10
C THR A 142 19.24 -7.83 3.48
N ALA A 143 18.69 -8.89 4.10
CA ALA A 143 19.16 -9.41 5.39
C ALA A 143 20.60 -9.94 5.31
N LYS A 144 21.01 -10.45 4.14
CA LYS A 144 22.40 -10.84 3.86
C LYS A 144 23.28 -9.68 3.40
N GLY A 145 22.74 -8.47 3.28
CA GLY A 145 23.46 -7.28 2.82
C GLY A 145 23.82 -7.30 1.34
N ILE A 146 23.11 -8.09 0.53
CA ILE A 146 23.34 -8.21 -0.91
C ILE A 146 22.47 -7.18 -1.62
N ASN A 147 23.10 -6.30 -2.40
CA ASN A 147 22.39 -5.33 -3.21
C ASN A 147 21.86 -6.01 -4.49
N PHE A 148 20.57 -5.90 -4.76
CA PHE A 148 19.90 -6.47 -5.93
C PHE A 148 19.01 -5.43 -6.60
N ASP A 149 18.66 -5.67 -7.86
CA ASP A 149 17.80 -4.75 -8.60
C ASP A 149 16.31 -5.01 -8.25
N PRO A 150 15.52 -3.98 -7.89
CA PRO A 150 14.10 -4.15 -7.54
C PRO A 150 13.21 -4.48 -8.76
N LYS A 151 13.74 -4.43 -9.99
CA LYS A 151 13.10 -4.95 -11.21
C LYS A 151 13.68 -6.28 -11.66
N ALA A 152 14.69 -6.82 -10.96
CA ALA A 152 15.21 -8.16 -11.24
C ALA A 152 14.09 -9.19 -11.13
N LYS A 153 14.09 -10.13 -12.07
CA LYS A 153 13.12 -11.23 -12.11
C LYS A 153 13.44 -12.20 -10.98
N LYS A 154 12.42 -12.95 -10.53
CA LYS A 154 12.55 -13.98 -9.48
C LYS A 154 13.79 -14.86 -9.65
N ALA A 155 14.07 -15.31 -10.88
CA ALA A 155 15.19 -16.18 -11.18
C ALA A 155 16.56 -15.57 -10.81
N ASP A 156 16.72 -14.27 -11.04
CA ASP A 156 17.97 -13.54 -10.80
C ASP A 156 18.17 -13.28 -9.30
N LEU A 157 17.09 -12.85 -8.63
CA LEU A 157 17.06 -12.69 -7.17
C LEU A 157 17.32 -14.04 -6.46
N GLN A 158 16.72 -15.12 -6.95
CA GLN A 158 16.92 -16.46 -6.39
C GLN A 158 18.36 -16.94 -6.60
N ALA A 159 18.96 -16.64 -7.76
CA ALA A 159 20.35 -16.99 -8.04
C ALA A 159 21.34 -16.25 -7.12
N LEU A 160 21.09 -14.98 -6.83
CA LEU A 160 21.89 -14.22 -5.85
C LEU A 160 21.77 -14.82 -4.44
N LEU A 161 20.57 -15.25 -4.07
CA LEU A 161 20.32 -15.85 -2.76
C LEU A 161 20.96 -17.23 -2.65
N ASP A 162 20.84 -18.05 -3.70
CA ASP A 162 21.47 -19.37 -3.80
C ASP A 162 23.00 -19.25 -3.76
N ALA A 163 23.58 -18.35 -4.57
CA ALA A 163 25.02 -18.10 -4.58
C ALA A 163 25.55 -17.67 -3.21
N ALA A 164 24.76 -16.90 -2.45
CA ALA A 164 25.10 -16.49 -1.08
C ALA A 164 24.79 -17.54 0.00
N ASN A 165 23.99 -18.56 -0.31
CA ASN A 165 23.68 -19.69 0.56
C ASN A 165 24.61 -20.88 0.29
N LYS A 166 25.24 -20.95 -0.88
CA LYS A 166 26.17 -22.01 -1.23
C LYS A 166 27.46 -21.84 -0.41
N PRO A 167 27.81 -22.78 0.48
CA PRO A 167 29.12 -22.76 1.10
C PRO A 167 30.15 -22.94 -0.02
N GLN A 168 31.04 -21.96 -0.18
CA GLN A 168 32.25 -22.13 -0.99
C GLN A 168 32.98 -23.35 -0.42
N SER A 169 32.89 -24.50 -1.09
CA SER A 169 33.70 -25.70 -0.79
C SER A 169 35.17 -25.45 -1.13
#